data_AF-A0A4Y6GSN3-F1
#
_entry.id   AF-A0A4Y6GSN3-F1
#
_cell.length_a   1.000
_cell.length_b   1.000
_cell.length_c   1.000
_cell.angle_alpha   90.00
_cell.angle_beta   90.00
_cell.angle_gamma   90.00
#
_symmetry.space_group_name_H-M   'P 1'
#
loop_
_entity.id
_entity.type
_entity.pdbx_description
1 polymer ?
#
loop_
_entity_poly.entity_id
_entity_poly.type
_entity_poly.pdbx_seq_one_letter_code
_entity_poly.pdbx_strand_id
1 'polypeptide(L)'
;YKATSRDEFSFMGSLIVDEVLKDLLAQGLTKGKKLILAGSSAGGTGVLMNLDRVAYNMAQWAPNVEVRGVSDSGWFLDNKQYKPMPCLNAHSCAPVDGIKRGVELWHGQLPKRCEARHTHSERWRCYFGYRLYPTLKTPVYIVQYLFDVAQLTADNVGPPVHKE
;
A
#
# COMPACT_ATOMS: atom_id res chain seq x y z
N TYR A 1 -11.22 -8.37 -4.25
CA TYR A 1 -12.31 -9.36 -4.13
C TYR A 1 -13.67 -8.66 -4.14
N LYS A 2 -14.63 -9.10 -4.96
CA LYS A 2 -16.02 -8.62 -4.94
C LYS A 2 -16.87 -9.71 -4.28
N ALA A 3 -17.61 -9.35 -3.24
CA ALA A 3 -18.50 -10.25 -2.53
C ALA A 3 -19.57 -10.85 -3.45
N THR A 4 -19.93 -12.11 -3.20
CA THR A 4 -20.97 -12.83 -3.94
C THR A 4 -22.26 -13.00 -3.13
N SER A 5 -22.18 -12.84 -1.81
CA SER A 5 -23.31 -12.87 -0.89
C SER A 5 -23.41 -11.57 -0.08
N ARG A 6 -24.55 -11.36 0.62
CA ARG A 6 -24.79 -10.14 1.42
C ARG A 6 -23.95 -10.08 2.71
N ASP A 7 -23.46 -11.23 3.18
CA ASP A 7 -22.73 -11.34 4.45
C ASP A 7 -21.20 -11.29 4.24
N GLU A 8 -20.74 -11.08 3.00
CA GLU A 8 -19.34 -10.99 2.63
C GLU A 8 -18.88 -9.53 2.42
N PHE A 9 -17.64 -9.24 2.80
CA PHE A 9 -17.01 -7.95 2.50
C PHE A 9 -16.41 -7.93 1.09
N SER A 10 -16.53 -6.78 0.41
CA SER A 10 -15.82 -6.51 -0.83
C SER A 10 -14.52 -5.75 -0.56
N PHE A 11 -13.40 -6.24 -1.07
CA PHE A 11 -12.08 -5.63 -0.99
C PHE A 11 -11.66 -5.13 -2.37
N MET A 12 -11.97 -3.87 -2.67
CA MET A 12 -11.88 -3.31 -4.03
C MET A 12 -10.95 -2.10 -4.13
N GLY A 13 -10.03 -1.90 -3.18
CA GLY A 13 -9.19 -0.69 -3.11
C GLY A 13 -8.48 -0.34 -4.43
N SER A 14 -7.80 -1.30 -5.07
CA SER A 14 -7.15 -1.08 -6.37
C SER A 14 -8.13 -0.73 -7.50
N LEU A 15 -9.34 -1.28 -7.48
CA LEU A 15 -10.38 -0.95 -8.48
C LEU A 15 -10.92 0.45 -8.26
N ILE A 16 -11.15 0.85 -7.00
CA ILE A 16 -11.60 2.21 -6.66
C ILE A 16 -10.61 3.25 -7.20
N VAL A 17 -9.30 3.02 -7.05
CA VAL A 17 -8.27 3.92 -7.60
C VAL A 17 -8.41 4.07 -9.13
N ASP A 18 -8.63 2.97 -9.86
CA ASP A 18 -8.78 3.04 -11.32
C ASP A 18 -10.06 3.76 -11.74
N GLU A 19 -11.19 3.50 -11.08
CA GLU A 19 -12.46 4.14 -11.42
C GLU A 19 -12.45 5.64 -11.10
N VAL A 20 -11.87 6.05 -9.96
CA VAL A 20 -11.70 7.48 -9.65
C VAL A 20 -10.86 8.18 -10.72
N LEU A 21 -9.79 7.55 -11.20
CA LEU A 21 -8.98 8.13 -12.27
C LEU A 21 -9.76 8.27 -13.58
N LYS A 22 -10.58 7.27 -13.94
CA LYS A 22 -11.44 7.34 -15.13
C LYS A 22 -12.44 8.48 -15.03
N ASP A 23 -13.09 8.65 -13.88
CA ASP A 23 -14.03 9.75 -13.65
C ASP A 23 -13.33 11.11 -13.74
N LEU A 24 -12.09 11.21 -13.27
CA LEU A 24 -11.31 12.43 -13.32
C LEU A 24 -10.83 12.79 -14.75
N LEU A 25 -10.68 11.81 -15.66
CA LEU A 25 -10.37 12.08 -17.08
C LEU A 25 -11.42 12.99 -17.72
N ALA A 26 -12.70 12.70 -17.48
CA ALA A 26 -13.83 13.50 -17.97
C ALA A 26 -13.88 14.89 -17.31
N GLN A 27 -13.31 15.03 -16.10
CA GLN A 27 -13.28 16.28 -15.33
C GLN A 27 -12.03 17.12 -15.60
N GLY A 28 -11.22 16.76 -16.59
CA GLY A 28 -10.10 17.58 -17.04
C GLY A 28 -8.73 17.14 -16.53
N LEU A 29 -8.59 15.95 -15.95
CA LEU A 29 -7.28 15.38 -15.59
C LEU A 29 -6.33 15.35 -16.80
N THR A 30 -6.86 15.15 -18.01
CA THR A 30 -6.11 15.17 -19.28
C THR A 30 -5.44 16.52 -19.61
N LYS A 31 -5.89 17.62 -18.98
CA LYS A 31 -5.31 18.96 -19.14
C LYS A 31 -4.14 19.22 -18.19
N GLY A 32 -3.92 18.33 -17.22
CA GLY A 32 -2.81 18.41 -16.28
C GLY A 32 -1.46 18.10 -16.94
N LYS A 33 -0.36 18.51 -16.30
CA LYS A 33 1.00 18.09 -16.68
C LYS A 33 1.50 16.94 -15.82
N LYS A 34 1.05 16.87 -14.57
CA LYS A 34 1.47 15.86 -13.60
C LYS A 34 0.30 15.38 -12.77
N LEU A 35 0.29 14.08 -12.48
CA LEU A 35 -0.59 13.45 -11.49
C LEU A 35 0.30 12.95 -10.35
N ILE A 36 0.05 13.46 -9.14
CA ILE A 36 0.74 13.01 -7.93
C ILE A 36 -0.20 12.07 -7.16
N LEU A 37 0.11 10.78 -7.15
CA LEU A 37 -0.59 9.81 -6.32
C LEU A 37 0.02 9.86 -4.92
N ALA A 38 -0.68 10.50 -3.98
CA ALA A 38 -0.23 10.66 -2.60
C ALA A 38 -1.12 9.89 -1.63
N GLY A 39 -0.55 9.45 -0.51
CA GLY A 39 -1.30 8.80 0.56
C GLY A 39 -0.48 8.67 1.84
N SER A 40 -1.18 8.64 2.97
CA SER A 40 -0.60 8.52 4.32
C SER A 40 -0.98 7.19 4.98
N SER A 41 -0.12 6.66 5.86
CA SER A 41 -0.35 5.39 6.56
C SER A 41 -0.59 4.22 5.59
N ALA A 42 -1.67 3.45 5.75
CA ALA A 42 -2.09 2.41 4.80
C ALA A 42 -2.28 2.97 3.37
N GLY A 43 -2.64 4.25 3.22
CA GLY A 43 -2.69 4.94 1.94
C GLY A 43 -1.30 5.12 1.31
N GLY A 44 -0.25 5.33 2.11
CA GLY A 44 1.13 5.40 1.62
C GLY A 44 1.61 4.06 1.07
N THR A 45 1.34 2.97 1.80
CA THR A 45 1.52 1.60 1.27
C THR A 45 0.68 1.39 0.01
N GLY A 46 -0.55 1.91 -0.01
CA GLY A 46 -1.44 1.93 -1.17
C GLY A 46 -0.85 2.66 -2.38
N VAL A 47 -0.13 3.77 -2.20
CA VAL A 47 0.62 4.43 -3.27
C VAL A 47 1.61 3.44 -3.87
N LEU A 48 2.46 2.82 -3.05
CA LEU A 48 3.47 1.87 -3.53
C LEU A 48 2.84 0.68 -4.27
N MET A 49 1.72 0.13 -3.79
CA MET A 49 1.03 -1.00 -4.45
C MET A 49 0.42 -0.63 -5.81
N ASN A 50 0.01 0.62 -6.01
CA ASN A 50 -0.79 1.00 -7.16
C ASN A 50 -0.03 1.86 -8.18
N LEU A 51 1.08 2.49 -7.81
CA LEU A 51 1.73 3.55 -8.58
C LEU A 51 2.12 3.14 -10.01
N ASP A 52 2.80 2.00 -10.18
CA ASP A 52 3.22 1.52 -11.51
C ASP A 52 2.02 1.19 -12.41
N ARG A 53 0.93 0.67 -11.83
CA ARG A 53 -0.33 0.38 -12.56
C ARG A 53 -1.05 1.66 -12.95
N VAL A 54 -1.13 2.63 -12.05
CA VAL A 54 -1.67 3.97 -12.35
C VAL A 54 -0.89 4.63 -13.47
N ALA A 55 0.45 4.60 -13.41
CA ALA A 55 1.30 5.14 -14.46
C ALA A 55 1.07 4.45 -15.81
N TYR A 56 0.96 3.12 -15.83
CA TYR A 56 0.64 2.35 -17.03
C TYR A 56 -0.71 2.76 -17.62
N ASN A 57 -1.76 2.84 -16.80
CA ASN A 57 -3.10 3.23 -17.23
C ASN A 57 -3.12 4.67 -17.78
N MET A 58 -2.51 5.62 -17.06
CA MET A 58 -2.42 7.02 -17.47
C MET A 58 -1.63 7.21 -18.76
N ALA A 59 -0.60 6.41 -19.02
CA ALA A 59 0.11 6.44 -20.30
C ALA A 59 -0.80 6.08 -21.49
N GLN A 60 -1.86 5.30 -21.27
CA GLN A 60 -2.86 4.99 -22.30
C GLN A 60 -3.98 6.04 -22.37
N TRP A 61 -4.43 6.53 -21.22
CA TRP A 61 -5.62 7.40 -21.15
C TRP A 61 -5.31 8.90 -21.32
N ALA A 62 -4.13 9.34 -20.87
CA ALA A 62 -3.69 10.72 -20.88
C ALA A 62 -2.15 10.80 -20.98
N PRO A 63 -1.56 10.46 -22.15
CA PRO A 63 -0.12 10.29 -22.31
C PRO A 63 0.72 11.54 -22.00
N ASN A 64 0.11 12.73 -22.01
CA ASN A 64 0.78 13.99 -21.66
C ASN A 64 0.89 14.24 -20.15
N VAL A 65 0.28 13.40 -19.31
CA VAL A 65 0.27 13.53 -17.85
C VAL A 65 1.33 12.62 -17.23
N GLU A 66 2.39 13.22 -16.68
CA GLU A 66 3.43 12.47 -15.97
C GLU A 66 2.92 12.01 -14.59
N VAL A 67 3.04 10.72 -14.27
CA VAL A 67 2.65 10.18 -12.96
C VAL A 67 3.85 10.12 -12.02
N ARG A 68 3.68 10.57 -10.77
CA ARG A 68 4.63 10.36 -9.66
C ARG A 68 3.90 9.99 -8.37
N GLY A 69 4.61 9.40 -7.42
CA GLY A 69 4.06 9.01 -6.13
C GLY A 69 4.63 9.79 -4.95
N VAL A 70 3.84 9.91 -3.88
CA VAL A 70 4.29 10.29 -2.54
C VAL A 70 3.72 9.31 -1.52
N SER A 71 4.57 8.50 -0.90
CA SER A 71 4.18 7.58 0.16
C SER A 71 4.59 8.17 1.50
N ASP A 72 3.62 8.62 2.29
CA ASP A 72 3.81 9.11 3.64
C ASP A 72 3.44 8.03 4.67
N SER A 73 4.35 7.75 5.61
CA SER A 73 4.12 6.85 6.76
C SER A 73 3.62 5.46 6.35
N GLY A 74 3.97 5.02 5.13
CA GLY A 74 3.54 3.78 4.50
C GLY A 74 4.66 2.75 4.33
N TRP A 75 5.83 3.03 4.89
CA TRP A 75 7.03 2.20 4.82
C TRP A 75 7.23 1.44 6.13
N PHE A 76 6.65 0.24 6.19
CA PHE A 76 6.76 -0.65 7.35
C PHE A 76 7.90 -1.67 7.22
N LEU A 77 8.31 -2.21 8.36
CA LEU A 77 9.29 -3.28 8.50
C LEU A 77 8.58 -4.59 8.90
N ASP A 78 9.07 -5.71 8.37
CA ASP A 78 8.66 -7.07 8.71
C ASP A 78 9.54 -7.65 9.82
N ASN A 79 9.81 -6.85 10.86
CA ASN A 79 10.60 -7.21 12.02
C ASN A 79 9.79 -8.01 13.05
N LYS A 80 10.51 -8.55 14.04
CA LYS A 80 9.90 -9.20 15.19
C LYS A 80 9.38 -8.13 16.16
N GLN A 81 8.22 -8.41 16.76
CA GLN A 81 7.71 -7.62 17.88
C GLN A 81 8.73 -7.59 19.02
N TYR A 82 8.75 -6.48 19.76
CA TYR A 82 9.57 -6.32 20.95
C TYR A 82 9.22 -7.37 22.02
N LYS A 83 7.91 -7.51 22.31
CA LYS A 83 7.37 -8.58 23.13
C LYS A 83 6.33 -9.35 22.30
N PRO A 84 6.56 -10.63 21.98
CA PRO A 84 5.60 -11.41 21.21
C PRO A 84 4.23 -11.45 21.89
N MET A 85 3.17 -11.28 21.10
CA MET A 85 1.79 -11.41 21.58
C MET A 85 0.91 -12.14 20.57
N PRO A 86 -0.16 -12.82 21.01
CA PRO A 86 -1.08 -13.49 20.10
C PRO A 86 -1.78 -12.48 19.15
N CYS A 87 -1.84 -12.82 17.86
CA CYS A 87 -2.52 -12.05 16.82
C CYS A 87 -4.05 -12.26 16.91
N LEU A 88 -4.69 -11.53 17.83
CA LEU A 88 -6.12 -11.59 18.14
C LEU A 88 -6.94 -10.49 17.45
N ASN A 89 -6.32 -9.35 17.16
CA ASN A 89 -6.93 -8.22 16.47
C ASN A 89 -5.88 -7.47 15.63
N ALA A 90 -6.32 -6.53 14.80
CA ALA A 90 -5.45 -5.81 13.86
C ALA A 90 -4.28 -5.07 14.52
N HIS A 91 -4.39 -4.66 15.79
CA HIS A 91 -3.37 -3.90 16.51
C HIS A 91 -2.40 -4.77 17.32
N SER A 92 -2.74 -6.04 17.55
CA SER A 92 -1.89 -7.00 18.29
C SER A 92 -1.12 -7.94 17.38
N CYS A 93 -1.51 -8.03 16.11
CA CYS A 93 -0.82 -8.86 15.14
C CYS A 93 0.55 -8.30 14.80
N ALA A 94 1.56 -9.17 14.81
CA ALA A 94 2.86 -8.85 14.23
C ALA A 94 2.69 -8.46 12.75
N PRO A 95 3.50 -7.54 12.20
CA PRO A 95 3.33 -7.03 10.84
C PRO A 95 3.19 -8.14 9.78
N VAL A 96 4.04 -9.18 9.88
CA VAL A 96 4.03 -10.31 8.94
C VAL A 96 2.74 -11.11 9.01
N ASP A 97 2.26 -11.42 10.22
CA ASP A 97 1.07 -12.25 10.41
C ASP A 97 -0.19 -11.52 9.96
N GLY A 98 -0.28 -10.22 10.26
CA GLY A 98 -1.37 -9.36 9.80
C GLY A 98 -1.47 -9.31 8.28
N ILE A 99 -0.34 -9.06 7.60
CA ILE A 99 -0.32 -9.00 6.12
C ILE A 99 -0.57 -10.37 5.51
N LYS A 100 -0.01 -11.47 6.02
CA LYS A 100 -0.27 -12.82 5.48
C LYS A 100 -1.78 -13.12 5.46
N ARG A 101 -2.46 -12.91 6.59
CA ARG A 101 -3.92 -13.07 6.70
C ARG A 101 -4.67 -12.12 5.75
N GLY A 102 -4.27 -10.85 5.70
CA GLY A 102 -4.90 -9.85 4.85
C GLY A 102 -4.77 -10.15 3.35
N VAL A 103 -3.61 -10.62 2.90
CA VAL A 103 -3.35 -10.93 1.49
C VAL A 103 -4.21 -12.08 0.97
N GLU A 104 -4.45 -13.08 1.81
CA GLU A 104 -5.37 -14.18 1.51
C GLU A 104 -6.81 -13.66 1.46
N LEU A 105 -7.24 -12.90 2.46
CA LEU A 105 -8.61 -12.38 2.58
C LEU A 105 -8.98 -11.39 1.46
N TRP A 106 -8.12 -10.44 1.14
CA TRP A 106 -8.46 -9.32 0.26
C TRP A 106 -8.33 -9.67 -1.22
N HIS A 107 -7.57 -10.72 -1.54
CA HIS A 107 -7.10 -11.01 -2.89
C HIS A 107 -6.50 -9.74 -3.54
N GLY A 108 -5.59 -9.09 -2.81
CA GLY A 108 -4.97 -7.82 -3.21
C GLY A 108 -4.23 -7.94 -4.55
N GLN A 109 -4.32 -6.91 -5.38
CA GLN A 109 -3.55 -6.82 -6.62
C GLN A 109 -2.15 -6.30 -6.31
N LEU A 110 -1.14 -7.13 -6.54
CA LEU A 110 0.25 -6.80 -6.25
C LEU A 110 0.96 -6.25 -7.50
N PRO A 111 1.97 -5.38 -7.34
CA PRO A 111 2.85 -5.00 -8.43
C PRO A 111 3.51 -6.23 -9.04
N LYS A 112 3.21 -6.51 -10.33
CA LYS A 112 3.65 -7.73 -11.04
C LYS A 112 5.15 -8.00 -10.94
N ARG A 113 5.99 -6.95 -10.94
CA ARG A 113 7.45 -7.10 -10.82
C ARG A 113 7.90 -7.53 -9.43
N CYS A 114 7.20 -7.12 -8.40
CA CYS A 114 7.47 -7.59 -7.06
C CYS A 114 6.97 -9.01 -6.87
N GLU A 115 5.75 -9.31 -7.33
CA GLU A 115 5.19 -10.65 -7.26
C GLU A 115 6.10 -11.67 -7.97
N ALA A 116 6.66 -11.33 -9.13
CA ALA A 116 7.60 -12.17 -9.87
C ALA A 116 8.93 -12.47 -9.13
N ARG A 117 9.26 -11.77 -8.04
CA ARG A 117 10.45 -12.04 -7.22
C ARG A 117 10.19 -13.02 -6.07
N HIS A 118 8.94 -13.46 -5.88
CA HIS A 118 8.54 -14.24 -4.73
C HIS A 118 7.74 -15.47 -5.14
N THR A 119 7.80 -16.52 -4.33
CA THR A 119 6.89 -17.65 -4.46
C THR A 119 5.46 -17.23 -4.11
N HIS A 120 4.47 -18.03 -4.51
CA HIS A 120 3.05 -17.71 -4.24
C HIS A 120 2.77 -17.48 -2.75
N SER A 121 3.37 -18.29 -1.86
CA SER A 121 3.24 -18.17 -0.40
C SER A 121 4.01 -17.00 0.20
N GLU A 122 4.88 -16.35 -0.56
CA GLU A 122 5.70 -15.22 -0.12
C GLU A 122 5.28 -13.88 -0.73
N ARG A 123 4.21 -13.85 -1.52
CA ARG A 123 3.73 -12.63 -2.18
C ARG A 123 3.39 -11.49 -1.21
N TRP A 124 3.09 -11.81 0.06
CA TRP A 124 2.89 -10.85 1.15
C TRP A 124 4.10 -9.92 1.36
N ARG A 125 5.30 -10.36 0.98
CA ARG A 125 6.53 -9.54 1.05
C ARG A 125 6.42 -8.24 0.26
N CYS A 126 5.57 -8.19 -0.77
CA CYS A 126 5.35 -6.99 -1.55
C CYS A 126 4.66 -5.87 -0.78
N TYR A 127 4.05 -6.11 0.38
CA TYR A 127 3.47 -5.05 1.20
C TYR A 127 4.50 -4.25 1.99
N PHE A 128 5.75 -4.71 2.06
CA PHE A 128 6.82 -4.04 2.78
C PHE A 128 7.63 -3.15 1.84
N GLY A 129 7.67 -1.85 2.14
CA GLY A 129 8.18 -0.81 1.24
C GLY A 129 9.57 -1.10 0.71
N TYR A 130 10.50 -1.53 1.57
CA TYR A 130 11.89 -1.81 1.17
C TYR A 130 12.05 -3.02 0.23
N ARG A 131 11.11 -3.97 0.25
CA ARG A 131 11.10 -5.13 -0.65
C ARG A 131 10.48 -4.77 -2.00
N LEU A 132 9.43 -3.95 -1.97
CA LEU A 132 8.71 -3.52 -3.16
C LEU A 132 9.44 -2.42 -3.94
N TYR A 133 9.98 -1.42 -3.26
CA TYR A 133 10.56 -0.21 -3.86
C TYR A 133 11.59 -0.49 -4.98
N PRO A 134 12.52 -1.45 -4.85
CA PRO A 134 13.48 -1.77 -5.92
C PRO A 134 12.86 -2.40 -7.17
N THR A 135 11.55 -2.58 -7.23
CA THR A 135 10.81 -3.11 -8.39
C THR A 135 9.99 -2.05 -9.12
N LEU A 136 9.77 -0.89 -8.47
CA LEU A 136 9.00 0.23 -9.02
C LEU A 136 9.76 0.88 -10.18
N LYS A 137 9.02 1.28 -11.21
CA LYS A 137 9.56 2.10 -12.30
C LYS A 137 9.18 3.57 -12.15
N THR A 138 8.02 3.83 -11.58
CA THR A 138 7.52 5.19 -11.45
C THR A 138 8.18 5.89 -10.26
N PRO A 139 8.69 7.13 -10.43
CA PRO A 139 9.33 7.87 -9.34
C PRO A 139 8.37 8.07 -8.16
N VAL A 140 8.88 7.80 -6.96
CA VAL A 140 8.13 7.97 -5.70
C VAL A 140 9.01 8.67 -4.67
N TYR A 141 8.42 9.63 -3.96
CA TYR A 141 9.03 10.24 -2.77
C TYR A 141 8.54 9.50 -1.53
N ILE A 142 9.46 9.12 -0.64
CA ILE A 142 9.14 8.42 0.61
C ILE A 142 9.27 9.41 1.78
N VAL A 143 8.18 9.63 2.51
CA VAL A 143 8.17 10.34 3.79
C VAL A 143 7.91 9.30 4.86
N GLN A 144 8.82 9.14 5.81
CA GLN A 144 8.67 8.13 6.85
C GLN A 144 9.29 8.64 8.16
N TYR A 145 8.51 8.57 9.24
CA TYR A 145 9.05 8.78 10.57
C TYR A 145 9.97 7.61 10.95
N LEU A 146 11.14 7.91 11.51
CA LEU A 146 12.07 6.88 11.98
C LEU A 146 11.46 6.04 13.12
N PHE A 147 10.59 6.66 13.92
CA PHE A 147 9.86 6.01 15.02
C PHE A 147 8.36 6.16 14.78
N ASP A 148 7.87 5.51 13.74
CA ASP A 148 6.46 5.52 13.35
C ASP A 148 5.59 4.83 14.41
N VAL A 149 4.54 5.51 14.88
CA VAL A 149 3.68 5.00 15.96
C VAL A 149 2.90 3.75 15.52
N ALA A 150 2.51 3.64 14.25
CA ALA A 150 1.82 2.45 13.75
C ALA A 150 2.76 1.24 13.68
N GLN A 151 4.03 1.45 13.29
CA GLN A 151 5.07 0.42 13.36
C GLN A 151 5.32 -0.01 14.81
N LEU A 152 5.52 0.95 15.73
CA LEU A 152 5.72 0.65 17.16
C LEU A 152 4.54 -0.12 17.75
N THR A 153 3.31 0.27 17.41
CA THR A 153 2.09 -0.42 17.86
C THR A 153 2.08 -1.87 17.37
N ALA A 154 2.35 -2.11 16.09
CA ALA A 154 2.42 -3.47 15.53
C ALA A 154 3.58 -4.29 16.14
N ASP A 155 4.64 -3.62 16.57
CA ASP A 155 5.79 -4.21 17.29
C ASP A 155 5.54 -4.42 18.79
N ASN A 156 4.32 -4.17 19.27
CA ASN A 156 3.94 -4.24 20.68
C ASN A 156 4.79 -3.32 21.57
N VAL A 157 4.96 -2.08 21.11
CA VAL A 157 5.64 -0.98 21.79
C VAL A 157 4.71 0.23 21.84
N GLY A 158 4.51 0.81 23.03
CA GLY A 158 3.75 2.04 23.17
C GLY A 158 4.48 3.25 22.58
N PRO A 159 3.77 4.32 22.20
CA PRO A 159 4.41 5.56 21.77
C PRO A 159 5.30 6.10 22.90
N PRO A 160 6.40 6.79 22.59
CA PRO A 160 7.20 7.47 23.60
C PRO A 160 6.31 8.40 24.43
N VAL A 161 6.22 8.17 25.73
CA VAL A 161 5.53 9.10 26.63
C VAL A 161 6.40 10.36 26.70
N HIS A 162 5.87 11.50 26.27
CA HIS A 162 6.55 12.78 26.49
C HIS A 162 6.77 12.93 28.01
N LYS A 163 8.04 13.02 28.42
CA LYS A 163 8.37 13.58 29.73
C LYS A 163 8.19 15.09 29.59
N GLU A 164 7.01 15.58 29.95
CA GLU A 164 6.85 16.96 30.41
C GLU A 164 7.26 17.03 31.89
#